data_AF-A0A518DSY8-F1
#
_entry.id   AF-A0A518DSY8-F1
#
_cell.length_a   1.000
_cell.length_b   1.000
_cell.length_c   1.000
_cell.angle_alpha   90.00
_cell.angle_beta   90.00
_cell.angle_gamma   90.00
#
_symmetry.space_group_name_H-M   'P 1'
#
loop_
_entity.id
_entity.type
_entity.pdbx_description
1 polymer ?
#
loop_
_entity_poly.entity_id
_entity_poly.type
_entity_poly.pdbx_seq_one_letter_code
_entity_poly.pdbx_strand_id
1 'polypeptide(L)'
;MTATPLVGIIMGSDSDWPKIQKAAAALEEFGVPYEVRVMSAHRTPHLAAEYAETAEERGLQVIIAAAGGAAHLAGVLAAHTVLPIIGLPVPTPELGGLDSLLSTVQMPGDVPVASMAVGMGGPRNAGLFAVQILGGANPELRKAFGEFKKKLVDAIVAKDLKLRQSIEAKS
;
A
#
# COMPACT_ATOMS: atom_id res chain seq x y z
N MET A 1 -6.38 -10.78 22.98
CA MET A 1 -5.70 -11.48 21.87
C MET A 1 -5.68 -10.51 20.71
N THR A 2 -4.51 -10.15 20.19
CA THR A 2 -4.40 -9.29 19.01
C THR A 2 -4.97 -10.03 17.80
N ALA A 3 -5.82 -9.38 17.02
CA ALA A 3 -6.41 -9.99 15.82
C ALA A 3 -5.31 -10.49 14.87
N THR A 4 -5.51 -11.65 14.25
CA THR A 4 -4.59 -12.21 13.25
C THR A 4 -4.43 -11.22 12.09
N PRO A 5 -3.20 -10.80 11.75
CA PRO A 5 -2.96 -9.90 10.63
C PRO A 5 -3.49 -10.46 9.31
N LEU A 6 -4.16 -9.62 8.50
CA LEU A 6 -4.57 -9.94 7.14
C LEU A 6 -3.66 -9.29 6.09
N VAL A 7 -2.96 -8.21 6.46
CA VAL A 7 -2.07 -7.47 5.56
C VAL A 7 -0.67 -7.38 6.16
N GLY A 8 0.34 -7.76 5.39
CA GLY A 8 1.75 -7.55 5.73
C GLY A 8 2.27 -6.26 5.10
N ILE A 9 2.91 -5.38 5.87
CA ILE A 9 3.60 -4.19 5.36
C ILE A 9 5.10 -4.39 5.56
N ILE A 10 5.82 -4.55 4.46
CA ILE A 10 7.25 -4.85 4.43
C ILE A 10 8.01 -3.70 3.81
N MET A 11 9.11 -3.31 4.44
CA MET A 11 10.00 -2.28 3.93
C MET A 11 11.46 -2.71 4.02
N GLY A 12 12.29 -2.23 3.10
CA GLY A 12 13.72 -2.55 3.06
C GLY A 12 14.53 -1.89 4.18
N SER A 13 14.02 -0.81 4.78
CA SER A 13 14.67 0.01 5.79
C SER A 13 13.62 0.68 6.68
N ASP A 14 13.88 0.78 7.98
CA ASP A 14 13.03 1.51 8.94
C ASP A 14 12.91 3.00 8.60
N SER A 15 13.92 3.58 7.95
CA SER A 15 13.90 4.94 7.39
C SER A 15 12.76 5.20 6.40
N ASP A 16 12.13 4.16 5.84
CA ASP A 16 10.99 4.29 4.95
C ASP A 16 9.66 4.43 5.70
N TRP A 17 9.58 4.00 6.97
CA TRP A 17 8.34 4.00 7.74
C TRP A 17 7.63 5.36 7.77
N PRO A 18 8.31 6.50 8.05
CA PRO A 18 7.64 7.80 8.05
C PRO A 18 7.01 8.15 6.69
N LYS A 19 7.56 7.61 5.60
CA LYS A 19 7.10 7.84 4.22
C LYS A 19 5.89 6.95 3.90
N ILE A 20 5.78 5.77 4.50
CA ILE A 20 4.78 4.75 4.12
C ILE A 20 3.69 4.47 5.16
N GLN A 21 3.80 4.99 6.39
CA GLN A 21 2.85 4.75 7.49
C GLN A 21 1.38 5.10 7.16
N LYS A 22 1.13 5.92 6.13
CA LYS A 22 -0.23 6.19 5.63
C LYS A 22 -0.91 4.94 5.03
N ALA A 23 -0.15 3.91 4.66
CA ALA A 23 -0.70 2.60 4.30
C ALA A 23 -1.37 1.95 5.51
N ALA A 24 -0.67 1.89 6.65
CA ALA A 24 -1.21 1.40 7.91
C ALA A 24 -2.43 2.22 8.37
N ALA A 25 -2.33 3.55 8.34
CA ALA A 25 -3.45 4.42 8.72
C ALA A 25 -4.72 4.18 7.85
N ALA A 26 -4.54 3.83 6.57
CA ALA A 26 -5.67 3.46 5.72
C ALA A 26 -6.26 2.09 6.10
N LEU A 27 -5.46 1.13 6.56
CA LEU A 27 -5.98 -0.15 7.05
C LEU A 27 -6.74 0.02 8.39
N GLU A 28 -6.22 0.87 9.28
CA GLU A 28 -6.84 1.21 10.56
C GLU A 28 -8.21 1.86 10.39
N GLU A 29 -8.37 2.74 9.40
CA GLU A 29 -9.65 3.39 9.05
C GLU A 29 -10.76 2.37 8.75
N PHE A 30 -10.39 1.17 8.28
CA PHE A 30 -11.32 0.08 7.94
C PHE A 30 -11.26 -1.10 8.92
N GLY A 31 -10.53 -0.96 10.04
CA GLY A 31 -10.38 -2.02 11.03
C GLY A 31 -9.69 -3.28 10.51
N VAL A 32 -8.87 -3.17 9.47
CA VAL A 32 -8.12 -4.30 8.90
C VAL A 32 -6.86 -4.54 9.74
N PRO A 33 -6.71 -5.71 10.38
CA PRO A 33 -5.51 -6.02 11.15
C PRO A 33 -4.32 -6.22 10.20
N TYR A 34 -3.17 -5.69 10.60
CA TYR A 34 -1.95 -5.73 9.80
C TYR A 34 -0.72 -5.94 10.66
N GLU A 35 0.38 -6.32 10.02
CA GLU A 35 1.69 -6.36 10.64
C GLU A 35 2.71 -5.54 9.85
N VAL A 36 3.75 -5.07 10.53
CA VAL A 36 4.84 -4.31 9.94
C VAL A 36 6.17 -5.03 10.20
N ARG A 37 7.02 -5.14 9.19
CA ARG A 37 8.37 -5.73 9.31
C ARG A 37 9.38 -5.00 8.44
N VAL A 38 10.65 -5.05 8.85
CA VAL A 38 11.79 -4.56 8.05
C VAL A 38 12.55 -5.78 7.52
N MET A 39 12.57 -5.94 6.20
CA MET A 39 13.27 -7.03 5.50
C MET A 39 13.80 -6.49 4.18
N SER A 40 15.10 -6.65 3.94
CA SER A 40 15.77 -6.12 2.75
C SER A 40 15.98 -7.22 1.73
N ALA A 41 15.47 -7.01 0.51
CA ALA A 41 15.74 -7.91 -0.63
C ALA A 41 17.23 -8.09 -0.91
N HIS A 42 18.05 -7.07 -0.64
CA HIS A 42 19.49 -7.10 -0.95
C HIS A 42 20.35 -7.55 0.23
N ARG A 43 19.91 -7.29 1.47
CA ARG A 43 20.73 -7.54 2.68
C ARG A 43 20.27 -8.77 3.47
N THR A 44 18.99 -9.10 3.40
CA THR A 44 18.39 -10.26 4.08
C THR A 44 17.45 -11.02 3.12
N PRO A 45 17.93 -11.47 1.94
CA PRO A 45 17.09 -12.08 0.91
C PRO A 45 16.36 -13.34 1.41
N HIS A 46 17.02 -14.16 2.24
CA HIS A 46 16.43 -15.38 2.81
C HIS A 46 15.22 -15.06 3.71
N LEU A 47 15.29 -14.02 4.55
CA LEU A 47 14.17 -13.61 5.40
C LEU A 47 12.99 -13.10 4.57
N ALA A 48 13.26 -12.38 3.47
CA ALA A 48 12.20 -11.91 2.58
C ALA A 48 11.51 -13.08 1.87
N ALA A 49 12.27 -14.05 1.37
CA ALA A 49 11.73 -15.27 0.76
C ALA A 49 10.89 -16.08 1.75
N GLU A 50 11.46 -16.43 2.91
CA GLU A 50 10.76 -17.19 3.96
C GLU A 50 9.48 -16.49 4.43
N TYR A 51 9.52 -15.15 4.57
CA TYR A 51 8.34 -14.37 4.93
C TYR A 51 7.19 -14.54 3.92
N ALA A 52 7.51 -14.50 2.62
CA ALA A 52 6.55 -14.64 1.54
C ALA A 52 6.01 -16.08 1.41
N GLU A 53 6.88 -17.08 1.50
CA GLU A 53 6.52 -18.50 1.42
C GLU A 53 5.53 -18.89 2.51
N THR A 54 5.76 -18.40 3.74
CA THR A 54 4.93 -18.73 4.90
C THR A 54 3.75 -17.77 5.11
N ALA A 55 3.59 -16.74 4.28
CA ALA A 55 2.62 -15.67 4.50
C ALA A 55 1.16 -16.18 4.54
N GLU A 56 0.78 -17.03 3.58
CA GLU A 56 -0.57 -17.58 3.47
C GLU A 56 -0.92 -18.45 4.69
N GLU A 57 0.00 -19.32 5.11
CA GLU A 57 -0.18 -20.19 6.29
C GLU A 57 -0.37 -19.39 7.59
N ARG A 58 0.25 -18.21 7.67
CA ARG A 58 0.09 -17.27 8.79
C ARG A 58 -1.23 -16.48 8.73
N GLY A 59 -2.03 -16.64 7.67
CA GLY A 59 -3.33 -15.99 7.49
C GLY A 59 -3.29 -14.65 6.75
N LEU A 60 -2.13 -14.24 6.22
CA LEU A 60 -2.06 -13.05 5.38
C LEU A 60 -2.81 -13.28 4.08
N GLN A 61 -3.40 -12.22 3.56
CA GLN A 61 -4.13 -12.23 2.29
C GLN A 61 -3.58 -11.22 1.28
N VAL A 62 -2.84 -10.21 1.74
CA VAL A 62 -2.21 -9.18 0.89
C VAL A 62 -0.87 -8.76 1.51
N ILE A 63 0.13 -8.50 0.67
CA ILE A 63 1.41 -7.93 1.13
C ILE A 63 1.65 -6.59 0.41
N ILE A 64 1.98 -5.56 1.19
CA ILE A 64 2.43 -4.26 0.72
C ILE A 64 3.96 -4.20 0.87
N ALA A 65 4.68 -4.00 -0.22
CA ALA A 65 6.12 -4.02 -0.29
C ALA A 65 6.67 -2.64 -0.69
N ALA A 66 7.33 -1.95 0.24
CA ALA A 66 7.89 -0.63 0.02
C ALA A 66 9.42 -0.66 -0.15
N ALA A 67 9.90 -0.06 -1.23
CA ALA A 67 11.33 0.11 -1.48
C ALA A 67 11.61 1.31 -2.40
N GLY A 68 12.81 1.88 -2.28
CA GLY A 68 13.32 2.95 -3.14
C GLY A 68 14.54 2.53 -3.96
N GLY A 69 14.86 3.29 -5.00
CA GLY A 69 15.97 3.05 -5.92
C GLY A 69 15.74 1.81 -6.78
N ALA A 70 16.69 0.87 -6.75
CA ALA A 70 16.53 -0.48 -7.29
C ALA A 70 15.58 -1.31 -6.41
N ALA A 71 14.28 -0.99 -6.50
CA ALA A 71 13.23 -1.40 -5.58
C ALA A 71 12.78 -2.89 -5.73
N HIS A 72 13.69 -3.83 -5.49
CA HIS A 72 13.45 -5.26 -5.78
C HIS A 72 12.55 -6.00 -4.78
N LEU A 73 12.19 -5.39 -3.65
CA LEU A 73 11.45 -6.08 -2.58
C LEU A 73 10.12 -6.66 -3.06
N ALA A 74 9.32 -5.89 -3.82
CA ALA A 74 8.02 -6.36 -4.28
C ALA A 74 8.15 -7.58 -5.22
N GLY A 75 9.09 -7.53 -6.18
CA GLY A 75 9.31 -8.64 -7.10
C GLY A 75 9.85 -9.90 -6.41
N VAL A 76 10.75 -9.74 -5.43
CA VAL A 76 11.25 -10.87 -4.62
C VAL A 76 10.12 -11.54 -3.85
N LEU A 77 9.26 -10.77 -3.18
CA LEU A 77 8.12 -11.35 -2.46
C LEU A 77 7.12 -12.02 -3.42
N ALA A 78 6.81 -11.39 -4.56
CA ALA A 78 5.90 -11.94 -5.55
C ALA A 78 6.38 -13.27 -6.15
N ALA A 79 7.69 -13.47 -6.26
CA ALA A 79 8.25 -14.73 -6.74
C ALA A 79 8.09 -15.91 -5.78
N HIS A 80 7.76 -15.65 -4.50
CA HIS A 80 7.76 -16.65 -3.43
C HIS A 80 6.39 -16.85 -2.78
N THR A 81 5.34 -16.23 -3.30
CA THR A 81 3.99 -16.37 -2.73
C THR A 81 2.91 -16.29 -3.80
N VAL A 82 1.78 -16.92 -3.51
CA VAL A 82 0.56 -16.82 -4.33
C VAL A 82 -0.30 -15.60 -3.95
N LEU A 83 0.02 -14.94 -2.84
CA LEU A 83 -0.73 -13.79 -2.36
C LEU A 83 -0.52 -12.55 -3.26
N PRO A 84 -1.56 -11.72 -3.44
CA PRO A 84 -1.41 -10.42 -4.09
C PRO A 84 -0.33 -9.54 -3.45
N ILE A 85 0.60 -9.06 -4.28
CA ILE A 85 1.63 -8.10 -3.89
C ILE A 85 1.27 -6.70 -4.41
N ILE A 86 1.25 -5.74 -3.49
CA ILE A 86 1.16 -4.31 -3.77
C ILE A 86 2.56 -3.70 -3.66
N GLY A 87 3.10 -3.23 -4.77
CA GLY A 87 4.36 -2.50 -4.79
C GLY A 87 4.15 -1.03 -4.40
N LEU A 88 4.95 -0.53 -3.48
CA LEU A 88 4.93 0.87 -3.03
C LEU A 88 6.28 1.55 -3.31
N PRO A 89 6.44 2.19 -4.49
CA PRO A 89 7.66 2.91 -4.84
C PRO A 89 7.92 4.08 -3.88
N VAL A 90 9.07 4.04 -3.20
CA VAL A 90 9.49 5.10 -2.26
C VAL A 90 10.33 6.13 -3.02
N PRO A 91 10.07 7.44 -2.87
CA PRO A 91 10.85 8.47 -3.56
C PRO A 91 12.33 8.47 -3.13
N THR A 92 13.22 8.63 -4.11
CA THR A 92 14.68 8.80 -3.93
C THR A 92 15.09 10.27 -4.11
N PRO A 93 16.17 10.72 -3.44
CA PRO A 93 16.67 12.09 -3.61
C PRO A 93 17.08 12.41 -5.06
N GLU A 94 17.71 11.46 -5.74
CA GLU A 94 18.36 11.69 -7.04
C GLU A 94 17.37 11.70 -8.21
N LEU A 95 16.37 10.80 -8.19
CA LEU A 95 15.46 10.57 -9.31
C LEU A 95 13.98 10.75 -8.94
N GLY A 96 13.71 11.28 -7.74
CA GLY A 96 12.36 11.53 -7.26
C GLY A 96 11.47 10.28 -7.17
N GLY A 97 12.07 9.08 -7.23
CA GLY A 97 11.36 7.79 -7.25
C GLY A 97 11.00 7.24 -8.63
N LEU A 98 11.46 7.83 -9.75
CA LEU A 98 11.28 7.24 -11.09
C LEU A 98 11.98 5.87 -11.19
N ASP A 99 13.19 5.77 -10.66
CA ASP A 99 13.94 4.52 -10.47
C ASP A 99 13.13 3.45 -9.73
N SER A 100 12.50 3.86 -8.64
CA SER A 100 11.72 3.04 -7.73
C SER A 100 10.44 2.55 -8.42
N LEU A 101 9.79 3.45 -9.15
CA LEU A 101 8.59 3.15 -9.93
C LEU A 101 8.88 2.12 -11.01
N LEU A 102 9.87 2.37 -11.87
CA LEU A 102 10.21 1.48 -12.98
C LEU A 102 10.70 0.12 -12.47
N SER A 103 11.49 0.10 -11.40
CA SER A 103 11.95 -1.15 -10.76
C SER A 103 10.82 -1.96 -10.12
N THR A 104 9.69 -1.32 -9.81
CA THR A 104 8.53 -1.99 -9.19
C THR A 104 7.51 -2.45 -10.23
N VAL A 105 7.21 -1.61 -11.24
CA VAL A 105 6.08 -1.83 -12.15
C VAL A 105 6.42 -2.69 -13.37
N GLN A 106 7.68 -2.69 -13.82
CA GLN A 106 8.12 -3.39 -15.03
C GLN A 106 8.43 -4.87 -14.77
N MET A 107 7.51 -5.58 -14.12
CA MET A 107 7.62 -7.03 -13.93
C MET A 107 7.53 -7.75 -15.29
N PRO A 108 8.25 -8.88 -15.49
CA PRO A 108 8.01 -9.74 -16.63
C PRO A 108 6.60 -10.35 -16.57
N GLY A 109 6.19 -11.02 -17.66
CA GLY A 109 5.01 -11.88 -17.62
C GLY A 109 5.11 -12.91 -16.47
N ASP A 110 3.95 -13.37 -16.00
CA ASP A 110 3.79 -14.46 -15.02
C ASP A 110 3.96 -14.09 -13.53
N VAL A 111 4.71 -13.05 -13.18
CA VAL A 111 4.93 -12.64 -11.77
C VAL A 111 4.46 -11.20 -11.53
N PRO A 112 3.15 -10.97 -11.34
CA PRO A 112 2.59 -9.62 -11.29
C PRO A 112 2.84 -8.92 -9.95
N VAL A 113 3.03 -7.60 -10.01
CA VAL A 113 3.01 -6.70 -8.85
C VAL A 113 2.05 -5.53 -9.15
N ALA A 114 1.14 -5.24 -8.24
CA ALA A 114 0.27 -4.08 -8.35
C ALA A 114 0.97 -2.82 -7.82
N SER A 115 1.62 -2.06 -8.70
CA SER A 115 2.37 -0.85 -8.31
C SER A 115 1.45 0.34 -8.03
N MET A 116 1.68 1.02 -6.91
CA MET A 116 1.05 2.31 -6.58
C MET A 116 1.88 3.50 -7.10
N ALA A 117 1.32 4.70 -6.95
CA ALA A 117 2.01 5.94 -7.28
C ALA A 117 3.23 6.19 -6.38
N VAL A 118 4.23 6.92 -6.90
CA VAL A 118 5.32 7.47 -6.10
C VAL A 118 4.81 8.61 -5.20
N GLY A 119 5.36 8.76 -4.00
CA GLY A 119 5.14 9.94 -3.17
C GLY A 119 3.79 9.96 -2.43
N MET A 120 3.22 11.15 -2.20
CA MET A 120 2.19 11.37 -1.16
C MET A 120 0.92 10.52 -1.27
N GLY A 121 0.49 10.17 -2.49
CA GLY A 121 -0.72 9.39 -2.73
C GLY A 121 -0.52 7.87 -2.61
N GLY A 122 0.68 7.39 -2.92
CA GLY A 122 1.02 5.96 -2.98
C GLY A 122 0.72 5.20 -1.70
N PRO A 123 1.27 5.62 -0.55
CA PRO A 123 1.08 4.92 0.72
C PRO A 123 -0.38 4.75 1.11
N ARG A 124 -1.17 5.83 1.06
CA ARG A 124 -2.61 5.75 1.38
C ARG A 124 -3.34 4.85 0.40
N ASN A 125 -3.02 4.94 -0.89
CA ASN A 125 -3.63 4.09 -1.91
C ASN A 125 -3.25 2.62 -1.75
N ALA A 126 -2.04 2.29 -1.30
CA ALA A 126 -1.64 0.90 -1.04
C ALA A 126 -2.54 0.25 0.03
N GLY A 127 -2.77 0.94 1.15
CA GLY A 127 -3.68 0.46 2.19
C GLY A 127 -5.13 0.40 1.71
N LEU A 128 -5.63 1.42 1.01
CA LEU A 128 -6.98 1.42 0.45
C LEU A 128 -7.18 0.32 -0.60
N PHE A 129 -6.17 0.03 -1.42
CA PHE A 129 -6.23 -1.03 -2.43
C PHE A 129 -6.21 -2.41 -1.78
N ALA A 130 -5.43 -2.61 -0.71
CA ALA A 130 -5.52 -3.82 0.11
C ALA A 130 -6.93 -4.01 0.68
N VAL A 131 -7.58 -2.95 1.19
CA VAL A 131 -8.99 -3.00 1.64
C VAL A 131 -9.92 -3.44 0.50
N GLN A 132 -9.72 -2.93 -0.72
CA GLN A 132 -10.53 -3.33 -1.88
C GLN A 132 -10.34 -4.81 -2.24
N ILE A 133 -9.10 -5.32 -2.20
CA ILE A 133 -8.79 -6.74 -2.44
C ILE A 133 -9.53 -7.61 -1.41
N LEU A 134 -9.40 -7.30 -0.11
CA LEU A 134 -10.10 -8.01 0.96
C LEU A 134 -11.63 -7.89 0.82
N GLY A 135 -12.12 -6.74 0.37
CA GLY A 135 -13.53 -6.50 0.05
C GLY A 135 -14.07 -7.37 -1.10
N GLY A 136 -13.21 -8.07 -1.85
CA GLY A 136 -13.60 -9.11 -2.80
C GLY A 136 -14.27 -10.30 -2.12
N ALA A 137 -13.80 -10.69 -0.94
CA ALA A 137 -14.34 -11.79 -0.14
C ALA A 137 -15.13 -11.33 1.10
N ASN A 138 -15.01 -10.06 1.50
CA ASN A 138 -15.67 -9.50 2.68
C ASN A 138 -16.73 -8.43 2.28
N PRO A 139 -18.04 -8.76 2.31
CA PRO A 139 -19.11 -7.81 1.97
C PRO A 139 -19.18 -6.58 2.88
N GLU A 140 -18.80 -6.70 4.16
CA GLU A 140 -18.81 -5.59 5.11
C GLU A 140 -17.73 -4.56 4.76
N LEU A 141 -16.51 -5.02 4.47
CA LEU A 141 -15.44 -4.15 3.98
C LEU A 141 -15.81 -3.49 2.66
N ARG A 142 -16.45 -4.24 1.74
CA ARG A 142 -16.95 -3.66 0.47
C ARG A 142 -17.96 -2.55 0.71
N LYS A 143 -18.90 -2.75 1.63
CA LYS A 143 -19.90 -1.74 2.00
C LYS A 143 -19.22 -0.51 2.63
N ALA A 144 -18.34 -0.72 3.60
CA ALA A 144 -17.59 0.36 4.25
C ALA A 144 -16.79 1.18 3.23
N PHE A 145 -16.16 0.52 2.24
CA PHE A 145 -15.44 1.20 1.16
C PHE A 145 -16.38 2.02 0.26
N GLY A 146 -17.59 1.51 -0.01
CA GLY A 146 -18.63 2.26 -0.72
C GLY A 146 -19.06 3.52 0.04
N GLU A 147 -19.22 3.44 1.36
CA GLU A 147 -19.53 4.59 2.22
C GLU A 147 -18.38 5.61 2.25
N PHE A 148 -17.14 5.14 2.31
CA PHE A 148 -15.96 5.98 2.17
C PHE A 148 -15.97 6.79 0.87
N LYS A 149 -16.28 6.15 -0.26
CA LYS A 149 -16.40 6.85 -1.56
C LYS A 149 -17.51 7.92 -1.56
N LYS A 150 -18.65 7.67 -0.91
CA LYS A 150 -19.71 8.69 -0.76
C LYS A 150 -19.23 9.89 0.05
N LYS A 151 -18.57 9.66 1.18
CA LYS A 151 -17.98 10.73 2.00
C LYS A 151 -16.99 11.60 1.23
N LEU A 152 -16.21 11.02 0.30
CA LEU A 152 -15.32 11.80 -0.57
C LEU A 152 -16.09 12.74 -1.50
N VAL A 153 -17.20 12.29 -2.08
CA VAL A 153 -18.07 13.12 -2.92
C VAL A 153 -18.63 14.28 -2.10
N ASP A 154 -19.21 13.97 -0.93
CA ASP A 154 -19.79 14.97 -0.03
C ASP A 154 -18.76 16.03 0.37
N ALA A 155 -17.52 15.60 0.66
CA ALA A 155 -16.42 16.50 1.00
C ALA A 155 -16.02 17.43 -0.15
N ILE A 156 -16.05 16.96 -1.40
CA ILE A 156 -15.74 17.79 -2.57
C ILE A 156 -16.87 18.81 -2.82
N VAL A 157 -18.13 18.39 -2.75
CA VAL A 157 -19.29 19.29 -2.89
C VAL A 157 -19.24 20.39 -1.83
N ALA A 158 -18.97 20.04 -0.57
CA ALA A 158 -18.84 21.03 0.50
C ALA A 158 -17.67 21.98 0.31
N LYS A 159 -16.53 21.52 -0.24
CA LYS A 159 -15.37 22.37 -0.53
C LYS A 159 -15.65 23.35 -1.68
N ASP A 160 -16.32 22.90 -2.73
CA ASP A 160 -16.70 23.75 -3.87
C ASP A 160 -17.62 24.88 -3.42
N LEU A 161 -18.66 24.59 -2.62
CA LEU A 161 -19.55 25.61 -2.08
C LEU A 161 -18.79 26.67 -1.27
N LYS A 162 -17.90 26.25 -0.37
CA LYS A 162 -17.07 27.16 0.44
C LYS A 162 -16.16 28.03 -0.42
N LEU A 163 -15.57 27.45 -1.48
CA LEU A 163 -14.69 28.17 -2.39
C LEU A 163 -15.45 29.29 -3.11
N ARG A 164 -16.64 28.99 -3.65
CA ARG A 164 -17.46 29.99 -4.36
C ARG A 164 -17.85 31.16 -3.45
N GLN A 165 -18.34 30.87 -2.25
CA GLN A 165 -18.66 31.90 -1.24
C GLN A 165 -17.47 32.80 -0.93
N SER A 166 -16.26 32.24 -0.86
CA SER A 166 -15.04 33.00 -0.56
C SER A 166 -14.60 33.93 -1.71
N ILE A 167 -14.97 33.62 -2.95
CA ILE A 167 -14.67 34.43 -4.13
C ILE A 167 -15.69 35.57 -4.24
N GLU A 168 -16.98 35.25 -4.05
CA GLU A 168 -18.07 36.24 -4.06
C GLU A 168 -17.90 37.28 -2.95
N ALA A 169 -17.51 36.88 -1.73
CA ALA A 169 -17.29 37.81 -0.63
C ALA A 169 -16.06 38.75 -0.80
N LYS A 170 -15.21 38.49 -1.80
CA LYS A 170 -14.04 39.32 -2.14
C LYS A 170 -14.26 40.20 -3.37
N SER A 171 -15.40 40.04 -4.05
CA SER A 171 -15.81 40.82 -5.21
C SER A 171 -16.76 41.93 -4.80
#